data_AF-A0A928UV31-F1
#
_entry.id   AF-A0A928UV31-F1
#
_cell.length_a   1.000
_cell.length_b   1.000
_cell.length_c   1.000
_cell.angle_alpha   90.00
_cell.angle_beta   90.00
_cell.angle_gamma   90.00
#
_symmetry.space_group_name_H-M   'P 1'
#
loop_
_entity.id
_entity.type
_entity.pdbx_description
1 polymer ?
#
loop_
_entity_poly.entity_id
_entity_poly.type
_entity_poly.pdbx_seq_one_letter_code
_entity_poly.pdbx_strand_id
1 'polypeptide(L)' 'MRKYEFKVVELFGKANWTEYKFDLKELDHKIQELGNEGFQLVNSLSICGTGGITTQLVCTFQREITQ' A
#
# COMPACT_ATOMS: atom_id res chain seq x y z
N MET A 1 3.70 18.04 21.35
CA MET A 1 3.84 17.63 19.93
C MET A 1 3.37 16.19 19.81
N ARG A 2 2.51 15.89 18.84
CA ARG A 2 2.10 14.50 18.56
C ARG A 2 3.26 13.78 17.84
N LYS A 3 3.53 12.54 18.20
CA LYS A 3 4.52 11.69 17.55
C LYS A 3 3.80 10.68 16.67
N TYR A 4 4.35 10.42 15.49
CA TYR A 4 3.77 9.50 14.53
C TYR A 4 4.80 8.48 14.07
N GLU A 5 4.34 7.26 13.87
CA GLU A 5 5.08 6.20 13.19
C GLU A 5 4.50 6.00 11.80
N PHE A 6 5.37 5.83 10.81
CA PHE A 6 4.99 5.63 9.43
C PHE A 6 5.48 4.27 8.93
N LYS A 7 4.63 3.58 8.17
CA LYS A 7 4.98 2.36 7.44
C LYS A 7 4.67 2.57 5.95
N VAL A 8 5.56 2.09 5.09
CA VAL A 8 5.36 2.11 3.64
C VAL A 8 5.25 0.67 3.17
N VAL A 9 4.17 0.38 2.43
CA VAL A 9 3.93 -0.93 1.83
C VAL A 9 3.92 -0.76 0.32
N GLU A 10 4.74 -1.55 -0.35
CA GLU A 10 4.81 -1.59 -1.80
C GLU A 10 4.15 -2.86 -2.30
N LEU A 11 3.17 -2.70 -3.18
CA LEU A 11 2.49 -3.79 -3.85
C LEU A 11 2.89 -3.76 -5.32
N PHE A 12 3.38 -4.87 -5.82
CA PHE A 12 3.77 -5.02 -7.23
C PHE A 12 2.65 -5.73 -7.98
N GLY A 13 2.29 -5.22 -9.16
CA GLY A 13 1.40 -5.92 -10.06
C GLY A 13 2.04 -7.25 -10.46
N LYS A 14 1.32 -8.36 -10.26
CA LYS A 14 1.79 -9.68 -10.72
C LYS A 14 1.56 -9.74 -12.23
N ALA A 15 2.64 -9.89 -12.98
CA ALA A 15 2.57 -10.13 -14.41
C ALA A 15 2.33 -11.62 -14.64
N ASN A 16 1.08 -11.99 -14.95
CA ASN A 16 0.86 -13.22 -15.69
C ASN A 16 1.01 -12.89 -17.19
N TRP A 17 1.47 -13.85 -18.00
CA TRP A 17 1.86 -13.66 -19.42
C TRP A 17 0.89 -12.86 -20.32
N THR A 18 -0.36 -12.67 -19.90
CA THR A 18 -1.39 -11.96 -20.64
C THR A 18 -1.92 -10.68 -19.96
N GLU A 19 -1.70 -10.47 -18.66
CA GLU A 19 -2.29 -9.33 -17.93
C GLU A 19 -1.45 -8.90 -16.72
N TYR A 20 -1.20 -7.60 -16.60
CA TYR A 20 -0.79 -6.98 -15.34
C TYR A 20 -2.04 -6.73 -14.51
N LYS A 21 -2.26 -7.54 -13.46
CA LYS A 21 -3.35 -7.32 -12.51
C LYS A 21 -2.79 -7.09 -11.12
N PHE A 22 -3.29 -6.04 -10.47
CA PHE A 22 -3.11 -5.85 -9.05
C PHE A 22 -3.92 -6.87 -8.29
N ASP A 23 -3.27 -7.54 -7.34
CA ASP A 23 -3.96 -8.41 -6.40
C ASP A 23 -4.64 -7.54 -5.34
N LEU A 24 -5.87 -7.12 -5.64
CA LEU A 24 -6.67 -6.29 -4.74
C LEU A 24 -6.94 -7.00 -3.40
N LYS A 25 -6.89 -8.34 -3.35
CA LYS A 25 -7.02 -9.08 -2.10
C LYS A 25 -5.79 -8.94 -1.22
N GLU A 26 -4.60 -8.91 -1.83
CA GLU A 26 -3.34 -8.66 -1.12
C GLU A 26 -3.33 -7.26 -0.51
N LEU A 27 -3.82 -6.25 -1.25
CA LEU A 27 -4.01 -4.91 -0.72
C LEU A 27 -4.98 -4.89 0.47
N ASP A 28 -6.16 -5.48 0.32
CA ASP A 28 -7.17 -5.52 1.39
C ASP A 28 -6.64 -6.21 2.65
N HIS A 29 -5.95 -7.34 2.49
CA HIS A 29 -5.29 -8.02 3.60
C HIS A 29 -4.28 -7.11 4.30
N LYS A 30 -3.44 -6.38 3.55
CA LYS A 30 -2.43 -5.50 4.17
C LYS A 30 -3.07 -4.30 4.88
N ILE A 31 -4.15 -3.76 4.34
CA ILE A 31 -4.93 -2.70 5.01
C ILE A 31 -5.51 -3.22 6.33
N GLN A 32 -6.10 -4.41 6.34
CA GLN A 32 -6.67 -5.00 7.56
C GLN A 32 -5.60 -5.35 8.60
N GLU A 33 -4.49 -5.97 8.19
CA GLU A 33 -3.36 -6.32 9.05
C GLU A 33 -2.81 -5.08 9.77
N LEU A 34 -2.51 -4.02 9.01
CA LEU A 34 -1.98 -2.77 9.57
C LEU A 34 -3.05 -2.00 10.35
N GLY A 35 -4.31 -2.05 9.92
CA GLY A 35 -5.45 -1.52 10.67
C GLY A 35 -5.58 -2.12 12.07
N ASN A 36 -5.40 -3.45 12.18
CA ASN A 36 -5.40 -4.15 13.47
C ASN A 36 -4.21 -3.75 14.37
N GLU A 37 -3.09 -3.33 13.77
CA GLU A 37 -1.93 -2.76 14.48
C GLU A 37 -2.09 -1.27 14.85
N GLY A 38 -3.24 -0.67 14.54
CA GLY A 38 -3.55 0.74 14.81
C GLY A 38 -3.03 1.72 13.76
N PHE A 39 -2.57 1.24 12.61
CA PHE A 39 -2.18 2.10 11.49
C PHE A 39 -3.37 2.46 10.61
N GLN A 40 -3.34 3.66 10.07
CA GLN A 40 -4.32 4.17 9.12
C GLN A 40 -3.64 4.46 7.79
N LEU A 41 -4.29 4.09 6.68
CA LEU A 41 -3.82 4.46 5.36
C LEU A 41 -4.00 5.97 5.16
N VAL A 42 -2.90 6.70 4.91
CA VAL A 42 -2.92 8.16 4.75
C VAL A 42 -2.54 8.62 3.35
N ASN A 43 -1.87 7.77 2.57
CA ASN A 43 -1.53 8.06 1.19
C ASN A 43 -1.45 6.79 0.34
N SER A 44 -1.76 6.89 -0.94
CA SER A 44 -1.57 5.85 -1.93
C SER A 44 -1.09 6.46 -3.24
N LEU A 45 0.06 6.01 -3.75
CA LEU A 45 0.64 6.45 -5.00
C LEU A 45 0.71 5.29 -5.99
N SER A 46 0.12 5.48 -7.16
CA SER A 46 0.26 4.57 -8.29
C SER A 46 1.51 4.93 -9.10
N ILE A 47 2.41 3.97 -9.27
CA ILE A 47 3.57 4.08 -10.15
C ILE A 47 3.23 3.35 -11.45
N CYS A 48 3.25 4.10 -12.54
CA CYS A 48 3.00 3.58 -13.89
C CYS A 48 4.32 3.17 -14.56
N GLY A 49 4.33 1.97 -15.13
CA GLY A 49 5.41 1.50 -15.99
C GLY A 49 5.19 1.91 -17.45
N THR A 50 5.98 1.31 -18.34
CA THR A 50 5.92 1.55 -19.78
C THR A 50 4.52 1.23 -20.33
N GLY A 51 3.96 2.14 -21.12
CA GLY A 51 2.63 1.98 -21.73
C GLY A 51 1.45 2.47 -20.88
N GLY A 52 1.71 3.16 -19.76
CA GLY A 52 0.64 3.76 -18.92
C GLY A 52 -0.05 2.76 -17.99
N ILE A 53 0.49 1.54 -17.87
CA ILE A 53 -0.01 0.50 -16.98
C ILE A 53 0.54 0.75 -15.59
N THR A 54 -0.33 0.77 -14.57
CA THR A 54 0.13 0.78 -13.17
C THR A 54 0.88 -0.52 -12.87
N THR A 55 2.14 -0.41 -12.49
CA THR A 55 3.01 -1.56 -12.18
C THR A 55 3.26 -1.73 -10.69
N GLN A 56 3.17 -0.63 -9.93
CA GLN A 56 3.38 -0.64 -8.49
C GLN A 56 2.40 0.31 -7.79
N LEU A 57 1.93 -0.07 -6.62
CA LEU A 57 1.12 0.75 -5.74
C LEU A 57 1.88 0.90 -4.42
N VAL A 58 2.18 2.14 -4.05
CA VAL A 58 2.89 2.48 -2.82
C VAL A 58 1.90 3.07 -1.84
N CYS A 59 1.66 2.39 -0.73
CA CYS A 59 0.73 2.78 0.32
C CYS A 59 1.51 3.27 1.54
N THR A 60 1.20 4.48 2.02
CA THR A 60 1.76 5.02 3.26
C THR A 60 0.72 4.94 4.36
N PHE A 61 1.12 4.31 5.46
CA PHE A 61 0.34 4.15 6.66
C PHE A 61 0.94 4.95 7.81
N GLN A 62 0.10 5.45 8.70
CA GLN A 62 0.50 6.26 9.85
C GLN A 62 -0.23 5.78 11.11
N ARG A 63 0.45 5.74 12.25
CA ARG A 63 -0.17 5.62 13.57
C ARG A 63 0.36 6.67 14.52
N GLU A 64 -0.48 7.15 15.43
CA GLU A 64 -0.05 8.04 16.51
C GLU A 64 0.62 7.21 17.61
N ILE A 65 1.78 7.69 18.10
CA ILE A 65 2.46 7.08 19.25
C ILE A 65 1.97 7.82 20.49
N THR A 66 0.97 7.25 21.15
CA THR A 66 0.62 7.60 22.53
C THR A 66 1.67 7.00 23.46
N GLN A 67 2.58 7.83 23.95
CA GLN A 67 3.49 7.51 25.07
C GLN A 67 2.77 7.64 26.40
#